data_AF-A0A6H2H841-F1
#
_entry.id   AF-A0A6H2H841-F1
#
_cell.length_a   1.000
_cell.length_b   1.000
_cell.length_c   1.000
_cell.angle_alpha   90.00
_cell.angle_beta   90.00
_cell.angle_gamma   90.00
#
_symmetry.space_group_name_H-M   'P 1'
#
loop_
_entity.id
_entity.type
_entity.pdbx_description
1 polymer ?
#
loop_
_entity_poly.entity_id
_entity_poly.type
_entity_poly.pdbx_seq_one_letter_code
_entity_poly.pdbx_strand_id
1 'polypeptide(L)'
;MSNKELTFDYLKDRIALGATLQTHQKLRQLYRPGAQVVTLLRGLHVAIVDEADSVLIDEARTPLIISETLADDLDEQVYAQGIVIAQSLVAIEDYVISQHRDIWLSPAGLARISAAASSLASVWSSLLWQKELLQKALMALHLFHLNEHYIVLENKVQIVDEFTGRVMQDRTWERGLHQMIEAKEGCEITGQRKTLQQITYQRFFSRYLLLAGMTGTAKEVEPEIKRVYDLSAVRIPTHKPNQRLRLADQVFASTQERWQAIALQATELAAQGRSVLVGTRSVEASETLGRLLQAFSVPHTVLNAKQDKAESEAVEMAGQPGQITVATNMAGRGTDIKLSEKVKANGGLHVILTEFHESARVDRQLFGRAARQGDPGTTKAIVCLQDELFRLHAPVLSRLLAQWCVDSRPLGRAVFRLLVTLAQFKAERRNRQIRLATIKRDRQWQTSLGFIGSHKK
;
A
#
# COMPACT_ATOMS: atom_id res chain seq x y z
N MET A 1 8.55 5.13 18.87
CA MET A 1 8.79 3.81 18.25
C MET A 1 7.70 3.59 17.22
N SER A 2 8.07 3.26 15.99
CA SER A 2 7.11 3.05 14.92
C SER A 2 6.35 1.73 15.10
N ASN A 3 5.10 1.69 14.67
CA ASN A 3 4.31 0.46 14.55
C ASN A 3 5.00 -0.60 13.66
N LYS A 4 5.70 -0.17 12.60
CA LYS A 4 6.46 -1.05 11.71
C LYS A 4 7.65 -1.69 12.44
N GLU A 5 8.47 -0.88 13.10
CA GLU A 5 9.63 -1.34 13.88
C GLU A 5 9.21 -2.39 14.90
N LEU A 6 8.19 -2.07 15.70
CA LEU A 6 7.65 -2.97 16.73
C LEU A 6 7.18 -4.31 16.17
N THR A 7 6.47 -4.27 15.04
CA THR A 7 5.96 -5.48 14.38
C THR A 7 7.10 -6.28 13.74
N PHE A 8 8.11 -5.63 13.17
CA PHE A 8 9.30 -6.30 12.65
C PHE A 8 10.14 -6.92 13.75
N ASP A 9 10.31 -6.26 14.89
CA ASP A 9 11.02 -6.84 16.03
C ASP A 9 10.29 -8.07 16.58
N TYR A 10 8.95 -8.04 16.59
CA TYR A 10 8.15 -9.24 16.88
C TYR A 10 8.40 -10.38 15.87
N LEU A 11 8.48 -10.07 14.57
CA LEU A 11 8.78 -11.07 13.55
C LEU A 11 10.21 -11.61 13.67
N LYS A 12 11.20 -10.77 13.97
CA LYS A 12 12.59 -11.19 14.22
C LYS A 12 12.67 -12.11 15.43
N ASP A 13 11.99 -11.77 16.54
CA ASP A 13 11.89 -12.65 17.70
C ASP A 13 11.28 -13.99 17.33
N ARG A 14 10.24 -14.00 16.48
CA ARG A 14 9.62 -15.24 15.98
C ARG A 14 10.56 -16.10 15.14
N ILE A 15 11.45 -15.48 14.35
CA ILE A 15 12.47 -16.17 13.56
C ILE A 15 13.56 -16.72 14.48
N ALA A 16 14.09 -15.90 15.39
CA ALA A 16 15.14 -16.27 16.33
C ALA A 16 14.71 -17.40 17.28
N LEU A 17 13.44 -17.39 17.71
CA LEU A 17 12.88 -18.44 18.57
C LEU A 17 12.58 -19.74 17.82
N GLY A 18 12.57 -19.74 16.48
CA GLY A 18 12.20 -20.87 15.63
C GLY A 18 10.76 -21.37 15.85
N ALA A 19 10.38 -22.50 15.24
CA ALA A 19 9.12 -23.19 15.50
C ALA A 19 9.07 -23.87 16.89
N THR A 20 9.93 -23.46 17.82
CA THR A 20 10.09 -24.11 19.11
C THR A 20 8.95 -23.69 20.04
N LEU A 21 8.14 -24.67 20.47
CA LEU A 21 7.08 -24.49 21.47
C LEU A 21 7.67 -23.90 22.77
N GLN A 22 6.90 -23.06 23.47
CA GLN A 22 7.31 -22.45 24.74
C GLN A 22 7.75 -23.49 25.79
N THR A 23 7.19 -24.71 25.73
CA THR A 23 7.57 -25.86 26.57
C THR A 23 9.00 -26.33 26.32
N HIS A 24 9.44 -26.38 25.06
CA HIS A 24 10.82 -26.73 24.69
C HIS A 24 11.81 -25.63 25.07
N GLN A 25 11.38 -24.38 25.13
CA GLN A 25 12.22 -23.27 25.61
C GLN A 25 12.47 -23.35 27.12
N LYS A 26 11.42 -23.62 27.92
CA LYS A 26 11.57 -23.88 29.37
C LYS A 26 12.46 -25.08 29.65
N LEU A 27 12.33 -26.17 28.87
CA LEU A 27 13.22 -27.32 28.95
C LEU A 27 14.67 -26.97 28.55
N ARG A 28 14.88 -26.19 27.48
CA ARG A 28 16.23 -25.73 27.11
C ARG A 28 16.88 -24.84 28.17
N GLN A 29 16.11 -23.99 28.84
CA GLN A 29 16.60 -23.17 29.96
C GLN A 29 17.07 -24.03 31.14
N LEU A 30 16.38 -25.15 31.42
CA LEU A 30 16.79 -26.09 32.46
C LEU A 30 18.06 -26.89 32.08
N TYR A 31 18.25 -27.21 30.80
CA TYR A 31 19.38 -28.02 30.32
C TYR A 31 20.64 -27.22 29.92
N ARG A 32 20.51 -25.94 29.55
CA ARG A 32 21.65 -25.05 29.19
C ARG A 32 21.46 -23.66 29.80
N PRO A 33 22.03 -23.40 30.99
CA PRO A 33 21.88 -22.12 31.69
C PRO A 33 22.45 -20.87 30.98
N GLY A 34 23.12 -21.01 29.83
CA GLY A 34 23.76 -19.91 29.09
C GLY A 34 23.22 -19.64 27.68
N ALA A 35 22.27 -20.43 27.17
CA ALA A 35 21.71 -20.26 25.82
C ALA A 35 20.40 -19.46 25.86
N GLN A 36 20.42 -18.24 26.35
CA GLN A 36 19.26 -17.35 26.24
C GLN A 36 19.18 -16.81 24.81
N VAL A 37 18.11 -17.15 24.09
CA VAL A 37 17.73 -16.40 22.90
C VAL A 37 17.29 -15.03 23.40
N VAL A 38 18.10 -14.01 23.15
CA VAL A 38 17.77 -12.62 23.46
C VAL A 38 16.64 -12.21 22.54
N THR A 39 15.45 -11.99 23.10
CA THR A 39 14.33 -11.39 22.39
C THR A 39 14.40 -9.88 22.49
N LEU A 40 14.09 -9.19 21.40
CA LEU A 40 14.00 -7.74 21.34
C LEU A 40 12.81 -7.25 22.18
N LEU A 41 11.69 -7.99 22.12
CA LEU A 41 10.49 -7.66 22.88
C LEU A 41 10.43 -8.43 24.21
N ARG A 42 9.90 -7.74 25.23
CA ARG A 42 9.68 -8.28 26.59
C ARG A 42 8.28 -8.89 26.77
N GLY A 43 7.49 -8.96 25.70
CA GLY A 43 6.08 -9.36 25.71
C GLY A 43 5.12 -8.22 25.32
N LEU A 44 3.89 -8.58 24.92
CA LEU A 44 2.86 -7.67 24.42
C LEU A 44 1.79 -7.42 25.51
N HIS A 45 2.05 -6.48 26.40
CA HIS A 45 1.16 -6.20 27.54
C HIS A 45 0.10 -5.15 27.20
N VAL A 46 0.53 -3.90 27.01
CA VAL A 46 -0.35 -2.76 26.75
C VAL A 46 0.13 -2.01 25.52
N ALA A 47 -0.79 -1.64 24.63
CA ALA A 47 -0.53 -0.75 23.52
C ALA A 47 -1.59 0.37 23.48
N ILE A 48 -1.13 1.60 23.38
CA ILE A 48 -1.96 2.76 23.01
C ILE A 48 -1.51 3.21 21.63
N VAL A 49 -2.37 3.02 20.65
CA VAL A 49 -2.08 3.33 19.25
C VAL A 49 -2.49 4.78 18.97
N ASP A 50 -1.51 5.65 18.77
CA ASP A 50 -1.78 6.96 18.21
C ASP A 50 -2.17 6.82 16.74
N GLU A 51 -3.03 7.73 16.26
CA GLU A 51 -3.57 7.70 14.90
C GLU A 51 -4.18 6.34 14.53
N ALA A 52 -4.96 5.80 15.48
CA ALA A 52 -5.43 4.42 15.49
C ALA A 52 -6.18 4.01 14.23
N ASP A 53 -6.94 4.91 13.61
CA ASP A 53 -7.63 4.64 12.36
C ASP A 53 -6.66 4.38 11.20
N SER A 54 -5.55 5.09 11.12
CA SER A 54 -4.58 4.82 10.06
C SER A 54 -3.75 3.58 10.33
N VAL A 55 -3.30 3.37 11.55
CA VAL A 55 -2.52 2.17 11.87
C VAL A 55 -3.38 0.91 11.76
N LEU A 56 -4.56 0.91 12.37
CA LEU A 56 -5.39 -0.29 12.51
C LEU A 56 -6.31 -0.55 11.31
N ILE A 57 -6.52 0.42 10.41
CA ILE A 57 -7.36 0.29 9.21
C ILE A 57 -6.59 0.54 7.91
N ASP A 58 -5.90 1.68 7.78
CA ASP A 58 -5.25 2.04 6.50
C ASP A 58 -4.01 1.22 6.22
N GLU A 59 -3.07 1.17 7.17
CA GLU A 59 -1.83 0.40 7.03
C GLU A 59 -2.07 -1.10 7.19
N ALA A 60 -3.14 -1.48 7.90
CA ALA A 60 -3.54 -2.87 8.08
C ALA A 60 -4.06 -3.55 6.79
N ARG A 61 -4.04 -2.86 5.64
CA ARG A 61 -4.42 -3.45 4.34
C ARG A 61 -3.44 -4.50 3.85
N THR A 62 -2.16 -4.32 4.13
CA THR A 62 -1.05 -5.16 3.66
C THR A 62 -0.39 -5.87 4.83
N PRO A 63 -0.12 -7.19 4.73
CA PRO A 63 0.68 -7.88 5.74
C PRO A 63 2.11 -7.36 5.75
N LEU A 64 2.75 -7.39 6.92
CA LEU A 64 4.18 -7.19 7.05
C LEU A 64 4.88 -8.53 6.82
N ILE A 65 5.92 -8.49 5.99
CA ILE A 65 6.62 -9.66 5.50
C ILE A 65 8.12 -9.44 5.74
N ILE A 66 8.78 -10.41 6.37
CA ILE A 66 10.24 -10.54 6.35
C ILE A 66 10.55 -11.60 5.31
N SER A 67 11.28 -11.20 4.27
CA SER A 67 11.79 -12.10 3.24
C SER A 67 13.30 -12.07 3.26
N GLU A 68 13.89 -13.20 2.91
CA GLU A 68 15.31 -13.35 2.66
C GLU A 68 15.48 -13.59 1.16
N THR A 69 16.47 -12.92 0.57
CA THR A 69 16.91 -13.25 -0.78
C THR A 69 17.92 -14.37 -0.61
N LEU A 70 17.51 -15.59 -0.94
CA LEU A 70 18.44 -16.70 -1.02
C LEU A 70 19.16 -16.59 -2.36
N ALA A 71 20.48 -16.80 -2.34
CA ALA A 71 21.18 -17.12 -3.56
C ALA A 71 20.46 -18.31 -4.21
N ASP A 72 20.36 -18.30 -5.53
CA ASP A 72 19.83 -19.47 -6.20
C ASP A 72 20.82 -20.62 -5.99
N ASP A 73 20.34 -21.76 -5.46
CA ASP A 73 21.18 -22.93 -5.20
C ASP A 73 21.63 -23.60 -6.51
N LEU A 74 21.09 -23.15 -7.65
CA LEU A 74 21.35 -23.64 -8.99
C LEU A 74 22.25 -22.68 -9.75
N ASP A 75 23.35 -23.21 -10.28
CA ASP A 75 24.23 -22.45 -11.18
C ASP A 75 23.49 -22.06 -12.46
N GLU A 76 23.87 -20.91 -13.05
CA GLU A 76 23.37 -20.43 -14.35
C GLU A 76 23.45 -21.50 -15.45
N GLN A 77 24.50 -22.33 -15.40
CA GLN A 77 24.69 -23.45 -16.32
C GLN A 77 23.55 -24.47 -16.26
N VAL A 78 22.96 -24.71 -15.09
CA VAL A 78 21.84 -25.66 -14.93
C VAL A 78 20.60 -25.15 -15.65
N TYR A 79 20.30 -23.84 -15.56
CA TYR A 79 19.18 -23.27 -16.30
C TYR A 79 19.40 -23.32 -17.81
N ALA A 80 20.60 -22.95 -18.26
CA ALA A 80 20.97 -23.00 -19.67
C ALA A 80 20.85 -24.43 -20.24
N GLN A 81 21.36 -25.44 -19.52
CA GLN A 81 21.21 -26.85 -19.88
C GLN A 81 19.74 -27.27 -19.98
N GLY A 82 18.92 -26.85 -19.01
CA GLY A 82 17.48 -27.15 -19.02
C GLY A 82 16.74 -26.55 -20.21
N ILE A 83 17.10 -25.34 -20.61
CA ILE A 83 16.54 -24.70 -21.80
C ILE A 83 16.95 -25.46 -23.06
N VAL A 84 18.23 -25.84 -23.19
CA VAL A 84 18.74 -26.61 -24.35
C VAL A 84 18.04 -27.97 -24.46
N ILE A 85 17.88 -28.70 -23.35
CA ILE A 85 17.16 -29.98 -23.36
C ILE A 85 15.69 -29.75 -23.71
N ALA A 86 15.04 -28.76 -23.12
CA ALA A 86 13.63 -28.47 -23.39
C ALA A 86 13.37 -28.10 -24.86
N GLN A 87 14.31 -27.41 -25.53
CA GLN A 87 14.24 -27.12 -26.96
C GLN A 87 14.35 -28.36 -27.85
N SER A 88 14.94 -29.44 -27.36
CA SER A 88 15.06 -30.72 -28.10
C SER A 88 13.83 -31.63 -27.98
N LEU A 89 12.88 -31.29 -27.11
CA LEU A 89 11.65 -32.05 -26.89
C LEU A 89 10.58 -31.70 -27.94
N VAL A 90 9.81 -32.70 -28.35
CA VAL A 90 8.76 -32.55 -29.36
C VAL A 90 7.39 -32.48 -28.69
N ALA A 91 6.61 -31.45 -29.03
CA ALA A 91 5.24 -31.30 -28.56
C ALA A 91 4.37 -32.50 -29.01
N ILE A 92 3.37 -32.87 -28.20
CA ILE A 92 2.46 -34.02 -28.38
C ILE A 92 3.14 -35.37 -28.11
N GLU A 93 4.39 -35.57 -28.52
CA GLU A 93 5.14 -36.81 -28.27
C GLU A 93 5.78 -36.83 -26.87
N ASP A 94 6.59 -35.82 -26.54
CA ASP A 94 7.36 -35.75 -25.30
C ASP A 94 6.62 -34.97 -24.20
N TYR A 95 5.76 -34.02 -24.57
CA TYR A 95 4.98 -33.22 -23.63
C TYR A 95 3.67 -32.70 -24.22
N VAL A 96 2.70 -32.43 -23.35
CA VAL A 96 1.38 -31.90 -23.71
C VAL A 96 1.14 -30.61 -22.94
N ILE A 97 0.70 -29.57 -23.67
CA ILE A 97 0.26 -28.30 -23.10
C ILE A 97 -1.25 -28.38 -22.87
N SER A 98 -1.66 -28.26 -21.62
CA SER A 98 -3.06 -28.23 -21.21
C SER A 98 -3.69 -26.86 -21.51
N GLN A 99 -5.02 -26.83 -21.67
CA GLN A 99 -5.81 -25.60 -21.84
C GLN A 99 -5.66 -24.62 -20.66
N HIS A 100 -5.23 -25.10 -19.49
CA HIS A 100 -5.00 -24.29 -18.29
C HIS A 100 -3.58 -23.72 -18.17
N ARG A 101 -2.79 -23.68 -19.26
CA ARG A 101 -1.39 -23.25 -19.25
C ARG A 101 -0.50 -24.11 -18.32
N ASP A 102 -0.82 -25.39 -18.20
CA ASP A 102 0.01 -26.39 -17.52
C ASP A 102 0.72 -27.29 -18.54
N ILE A 103 1.94 -27.70 -18.24
CA ILE A 103 2.71 -28.63 -19.10
C ILE A 103 2.85 -29.97 -18.41
N TRP A 104 2.47 -31.04 -19.11
CA TRP A 104 2.56 -32.41 -18.65
C TRP A 104 3.56 -33.19 -19.51
N LEU A 105 4.55 -33.81 -18.88
CA LEU A 105 5.54 -34.65 -19.56
C LEU A 105 4.97 -36.06 -19.78
N SER A 106 5.15 -36.60 -20.98
CA SER A 106 4.79 -37.98 -21.31
C SER A 106 5.86 -38.96 -20.77
N PRO A 107 5.55 -40.27 -20.63
CA PRO A 107 6.57 -41.27 -20.30
C PRO A 107 7.72 -41.33 -21.31
N ALA A 108 7.43 -41.11 -22.60
CA ALA A 108 8.44 -41.03 -23.66
C ALA A 108 9.34 -39.80 -23.49
N GLY A 109 8.74 -38.65 -23.16
CA GLY A 109 9.48 -37.42 -22.85
C GLY A 109 10.39 -37.60 -21.65
N LEU A 110 9.91 -38.21 -20.56
CA LEU A 110 10.74 -38.52 -19.39
C LEU A 110 11.94 -39.43 -19.72
N ALA A 111 11.77 -40.41 -20.60
CA ALA A 111 12.87 -41.27 -21.05
C ALA A 111 13.90 -40.48 -21.88
N ARG A 112 13.45 -39.62 -22.81
CA ARG A 112 14.31 -38.75 -23.61
C ARG A 112 15.08 -37.74 -22.75
N ILE A 113 14.40 -37.16 -21.77
CA ILE A 113 14.97 -36.26 -20.75
C ILE A 113 16.09 -36.97 -19.98
N SER A 114 15.81 -38.17 -19.45
CA SER A 114 16.79 -38.92 -18.68
C SER A 114 17.99 -39.34 -19.52
N ALA A 115 17.79 -39.63 -20.81
CA ALA A 115 18.88 -39.94 -21.73
C ALA A 115 19.74 -38.70 -22.02
N ALA A 116 19.12 -37.55 -22.29
CA ALA A 116 19.84 -36.29 -22.54
C ALA A 116 20.57 -35.76 -21.29
N ALA A 117 19.99 -35.98 -20.10
CA ALA A 117 20.58 -35.60 -18.82
C ALA A 117 21.64 -36.57 -18.31
N SER A 118 21.81 -37.75 -18.94
CA SER A 118 22.73 -38.81 -18.46
C SER A 118 24.20 -38.39 -18.45
N SER A 119 24.59 -37.44 -19.30
CA SER A 119 25.94 -36.87 -19.38
C SER A 119 26.15 -35.66 -18.46
N LEU A 120 25.09 -35.18 -17.81
CA LEU A 120 25.13 -33.99 -16.95
C LEU A 120 25.26 -34.39 -15.47
N ALA A 121 26.19 -33.75 -14.76
CA ALA A 121 26.41 -33.97 -13.33
C ALA A 121 25.45 -33.15 -12.45
N SER A 122 25.56 -33.32 -11.12
CA SER A 122 24.83 -32.53 -10.11
C SER A 122 23.31 -32.82 -10.05
N VAL A 123 22.48 -31.77 -10.08
CA VAL A 123 21.02 -31.76 -9.91
C VAL A 123 20.30 -32.64 -10.95
N TRP A 124 20.92 -32.84 -12.12
CA TRP A 124 20.44 -33.70 -13.20
C TRP A 124 20.43 -35.20 -12.87
N SER A 125 21.07 -35.65 -11.80
CA SER A 125 21.01 -37.07 -11.38
C SER A 125 19.65 -37.48 -10.80
N SER A 126 18.84 -36.53 -10.33
CA SER A 126 17.55 -36.80 -9.72
C SER A 126 16.41 -36.63 -10.72
N LEU A 127 15.62 -37.68 -10.92
CA LEU A 127 14.41 -37.66 -11.76
C LEU A 127 13.41 -36.56 -11.34
N LEU A 128 13.31 -36.27 -10.04
CA LEU A 128 12.43 -35.22 -9.53
C LEU A 128 12.86 -33.83 -10.03
N TRP A 129 14.16 -33.55 -9.94
CA TRP A 129 14.73 -32.28 -10.38
C TRP A 129 14.74 -32.13 -11.89
N GLN A 130 15.07 -33.20 -12.63
CA GLN A 130 14.94 -33.23 -14.10
C GLN A 130 13.53 -32.85 -14.53
N LYS A 131 12.52 -33.47 -13.91
CA LYS A 131 11.11 -33.21 -14.19
C LYS A 131 10.74 -31.76 -13.89
N GLU A 132 11.10 -31.26 -12.71
CA GLU A 132 10.73 -29.91 -12.27
C GLU A 132 11.41 -28.82 -13.11
N LEU A 133 12.71 -28.94 -13.39
CA LEU A 133 13.46 -27.98 -14.19
C LEU A 133 12.96 -27.94 -15.64
N LEU A 134 12.73 -29.09 -16.26
CA LEU A 134 12.30 -29.12 -17.66
C LEU A 134 10.84 -28.72 -17.83
N GLN A 135 9.99 -29.01 -16.84
CA GLN A 135 8.64 -28.45 -16.85
C GLN A 135 8.69 -26.92 -16.81
N LYS A 136 9.54 -26.31 -15.98
CA LYS A 136 9.74 -24.84 -15.93
C LYS A 136 10.35 -24.30 -17.22
N ALA A 137 11.34 -24.97 -17.79
CA ALA A 137 11.96 -24.56 -19.04
C ALA A 137 10.95 -24.57 -20.20
N LEU A 138 10.15 -25.64 -20.32
CA LEU A 138 9.07 -25.72 -21.30
C LEU A 138 8.01 -24.63 -21.06
N MET A 139 7.68 -24.33 -19.80
CA MET A 139 6.74 -23.24 -19.48
C MET A 139 7.32 -21.90 -19.94
N ALA A 140 8.57 -21.60 -19.59
CA ALA A 140 9.25 -20.36 -19.99
C ALA A 140 9.36 -20.21 -21.52
N LEU A 141 9.57 -21.31 -22.25
CA LEU A 141 9.68 -21.31 -23.71
C LEU A 141 8.33 -21.15 -24.42
N HIS A 142 7.28 -21.85 -23.96
CA HIS A 142 6.02 -21.97 -24.70
C HIS A 142 4.87 -21.13 -24.16
N LEU A 143 4.89 -20.74 -22.89
CA LEU A 143 3.77 -20.03 -22.25
C LEU A 143 4.09 -18.56 -21.93
N PHE A 144 5.37 -18.19 -21.84
CA PHE A 144 5.80 -16.84 -21.50
C PHE A 144 6.55 -16.21 -22.67
N HIS A 145 5.99 -15.13 -23.21
CA HIS A 145 6.52 -14.42 -24.38
C HIS A 145 6.95 -13.00 -24.03
N LEU A 146 8.08 -12.59 -24.60
CA LEU A 146 8.61 -11.23 -24.55
C LEU A 146 7.62 -10.24 -25.19
N ASN A 147 7.44 -9.07 -24.57
CA ASN A 147 6.50 -8.00 -24.94
C ASN A 147 5.02 -8.33 -24.79
N GLU A 148 4.66 -9.52 -24.30
CA GLU A 148 3.29 -9.86 -23.92
C GLU A 148 3.18 -10.06 -22.40
N HIS A 149 4.01 -10.94 -21.85
CA HIS A 149 3.96 -11.34 -20.45
C HIS A 149 5.04 -10.64 -19.61
N TYR A 150 6.13 -10.23 -20.25
CA TYR A 150 7.24 -9.51 -19.62
C TYR A 150 8.04 -8.70 -20.63
N ILE A 151 8.84 -7.78 -20.10
CA ILE A 151 9.83 -7.01 -20.84
C ILE A 151 11.19 -7.16 -20.17
N VAL A 152 12.26 -6.96 -20.95
CA VAL A 152 13.63 -6.91 -20.44
C VAL A 152 14.08 -5.46 -20.44
N LEU A 153 14.43 -4.94 -19.27
CA LEU A 153 14.83 -3.55 -19.06
C LEU A 153 16.04 -3.53 -18.10
N GLU A 154 17.12 -2.86 -18.49
CA GLU A 154 18.37 -2.81 -17.69
C GLU A 154 18.90 -4.20 -17.28
N ASN A 155 18.87 -5.16 -18.22
CA ASN A 155 19.29 -6.56 -17.99
C ASN A 155 18.47 -7.30 -16.91
N LYS A 156 17.22 -6.87 -16.67
CA LYS A 156 16.28 -7.50 -15.72
C LYS A 156 14.93 -7.78 -16.37
N VAL A 157 14.36 -8.93 -16.04
CA VAL A 157 13.02 -9.31 -16.47
C VAL A 157 11.98 -8.62 -15.58
N GLN A 158 11.04 -7.90 -16.19
CA GLN A 158 9.95 -7.22 -15.49
C GLN A 158 8.60 -7.71 -16.02
N ILE A 159 7.74 -8.18 -15.10
CA ILE A 159 6.42 -8.73 -15.46
C ILE A 159 5.51 -7.62 -15.97
N VAL A 160 4.72 -7.91 -17.01
CA VAL A 160 3.68 -7.00 -17.53
C VAL A 160 2.31 -7.58 -17.23
N ASP A 161 1.38 -6.73 -16.81
CA ASP A 161 -0.03 -7.08 -16.67
C ASP A 161 -0.67 -7.28 -18.05
N GLU A 162 -1.14 -8.50 -18.35
CA GLU A 162 -1.81 -8.82 -19.63
C GLU A 162 -3.02 -7.93 -19.91
N PHE A 163 -3.73 -7.44 -18.87
CA PHE A 163 -4.94 -6.65 -19.03
C PHE A 163 -4.67 -5.14 -19.12
N THR A 164 -3.64 -4.67 -18.42
CA THR A 164 -3.39 -3.23 -18.28
C THR A 164 -2.13 -2.74 -18.99
N GLY A 165 -1.26 -3.64 -19.44
CA GLY A 165 0.05 -3.32 -20.03
C GLY A 165 1.01 -2.65 -19.04
N ARG A 166 0.68 -2.63 -17.75
CA ARG A 166 1.51 -1.99 -16.72
C ARG A 166 2.63 -2.91 -16.29
N VAL A 167 3.82 -2.32 -16.16
CA VAL A 167 5.03 -3.02 -15.69
C VAL A 167 4.99 -3.18 -14.17
N MET A 168 5.29 -4.39 -13.69
CA MET A 168 5.25 -4.79 -12.28
C MET A 168 6.65 -5.20 -11.79
N GLN A 169 7.48 -4.21 -11.48
CA GLN A 169 8.91 -4.37 -11.17
C GLN A 169 9.19 -5.20 -9.91
N ASP A 170 8.30 -5.16 -8.91
CA ASP A 170 8.48 -5.86 -7.63
C ASP A 170 7.92 -7.28 -7.60
N ARG A 171 7.40 -7.78 -8.73
CA ARG A 171 6.81 -9.12 -8.82
C ARG A 171 7.75 -10.07 -9.53
N THR A 172 7.88 -11.25 -8.95
CA THR A 172 8.59 -12.39 -9.52
C THR A 172 7.63 -13.57 -9.62
N TRP A 173 7.78 -14.41 -10.64
CA TRP A 173 7.07 -15.68 -10.66
C TRP A 173 7.61 -16.63 -9.59
N GLU A 174 6.74 -17.49 -9.06
CA GLU A 174 7.10 -18.39 -7.96
C GLU A 174 7.96 -19.58 -8.43
N ARG A 175 8.62 -20.23 -7.47
CA ARG A 175 9.31 -21.53 -7.63
C ARG A 175 10.39 -21.55 -8.72
N GLY A 176 11.20 -20.52 -8.89
CA GLY A 176 12.30 -20.55 -9.85
C GLY A 176 11.91 -20.30 -11.32
N LEU A 177 10.63 -20.05 -11.61
CA LEU A 177 10.19 -19.76 -12.98
C LEU A 177 10.73 -18.41 -13.48
N HIS A 178 10.89 -17.43 -12.58
CA HIS A 178 11.48 -16.13 -12.93
C HIS A 178 12.94 -16.27 -13.36
N GLN A 179 13.72 -17.04 -12.59
CA GLN A 179 15.12 -17.37 -12.87
C GLN A 179 15.26 -18.11 -14.21
N MET A 180 14.33 -19.03 -14.50
CA MET A 180 14.30 -19.71 -15.80
C MET A 180 14.05 -18.75 -16.98
N ILE A 181 13.21 -17.73 -16.80
CA ILE A 181 12.95 -16.71 -17.83
C ILE A 181 14.16 -15.75 -17.95
N GLU A 182 14.78 -15.37 -16.83
CA GLU A 182 16.04 -14.59 -16.85
C GLU A 182 17.13 -15.33 -17.64
N ALA A 183 17.31 -16.63 -17.38
CA ALA A 183 18.26 -17.47 -18.11
C ALA A 183 17.90 -17.63 -19.60
N LYS A 184 16.60 -17.75 -19.94
CA LYS A 184 16.12 -17.79 -21.32
C LYS A 184 16.50 -16.52 -22.11
N GLU A 185 16.42 -15.36 -21.47
CA GLU A 185 16.73 -14.07 -22.09
C GLU A 185 18.20 -13.64 -21.92
N GLY A 186 19.03 -14.46 -21.26
CA GLY A 186 20.44 -14.15 -21.01
C GLY A 186 20.67 -13.01 -20.01
N CYS A 187 19.72 -12.77 -19.10
CA CYS A 187 19.82 -11.78 -18.03
C CYS A 187 20.58 -12.36 -16.81
N GLU A 188 21.05 -11.48 -15.92
CA GLU A 188 21.64 -11.90 -14.64
C GLU A 188 20.58 -12.59 -13.77
N ILE A 189 20.86 -13.83 -13.34
CA ILE A 189 19.90 -14.62 -12.54
C ILE A 189 19.79 -14.02 -11.15
N THR A 190 18.58 -13.58 -10.79
CA THR A 190 18.31 -13.00 -9.49
C THR A 190 18.00 -14.08 -8.45
N GLY A 191 18.42 -13.86 -7.20
CA GLY A 191 18.12 -14.77 -6.10
C GLY A 191 16.62 -14.92 -5.82
N GLN A 192 16.22 -16.07 -5.29
CA GLN A 192 14.82 -16.33 -4.96
C GLN A 192 14.44 -15.62 -3.65
N ARG A 193 13.38 -14.81 -3.71
CA ARG A 193 12.79 -14.21 -2.50
C ARG A 193 11.97 -15.24 -1.76
N LYS A 194 12.47 -15.71 -0.62
CA LYS A 194 11.74 -16.60 0.28
C LYS A 194 11.15 -15.80 1.43
N THR A 195 9.83 -15.86 1.58
CA THR A 195 9.15 -15.30 2.76
C THR A 195 9.48 -16.14 4.00
N LEU A 196 10.22 -15.57 4.94
CA LEU A 196 10.57 -16.22 6.21
C LEU A 196 9.38 -16.23 7.18
N GLN A 197 8.79 -15.05 7.38
CA GLN A 197 7.64 -14.85 8.26
C GLN A 197 6.76 -13.70 7.76
N GLN A 198 5.47 -13.80 8.07
CA GLN A 198 4.51 -12.73 7.79
C GLN A 198 3.46 -12.59 8.90
N ILE A 199 3.01 -11.35 9.15
CA ILE A 199 1.91 -11.04 10.06
C ILE A 199 1.10 -9.84 9.57
N THR A 200 -0.22 -9.89 9.76
CA THR A 200 -1.11 -8.75 9.55
C THR A 200 -1.16 -7.87 10.81
N TYR A 201 -1.35 -6.56 10.67
CA TYR A 201 -1.53 -5.68 11.84
C TYR A 201 -2.74 -6.07 12.67
N GLN A 202 -3.82 -6.52 12.03
CA GLN A 202 -4.99 -7.06 12.71
C GLN A 202 -4.58 -8.17 13.69
N ARG A 203 -3.74 -9.11 13.25
CA ARG A 203 -3.29 -10.22 14.08
C ARG A 203 -2.23 -9.82 15.09
N PHE A 204 -1.39 -8.84 14.77
CA PHE A 204 -0.34 -8.38 15.68
C PHE A 204 -0.95 -7.61 16.87
N PHE A 205 -1.77 -6.58 16.61
CA PHE A 205 -2.32 -5.74 17.67
C PHE A 205 -3.35 -6.46 18.55
N SER A 206 -4.10 -7.43 18.01
CA SER A 206 -5.01 -8.26 18.81
C SER A 206 -4.30 -9.22 19.78
N ARG A 207 -2.96 -9.26 19.81
CA ARG A 207 -2.17 -10.05 20.78
C ARG A 207 -1.82 -9.28 22.05
N TYR A 208 -2.01 -7.97 22.08
CA TYR A 208 -1.81 -7.19 23.30
C TYR A 208 -2.90 -7.54 24.30
N LEU A 209 -2.53 -7.66 25.59
CA LEU A 209 -3.50 -7.89 26.68
C LEU A 209 -4.48 -6.72 26.81
N LEU A 210 -3.97 -5.49 26.65
CA LEU A 210 -4.75 -4.26 26.60
C LEU A 210 -4.37 -3.47 25.35
N LEU A 211 -5.37 -3.19 24.52
CA LEU A 211 -5.25 -2.35 23.33
C LEU A 211 -6.16 -1.15 23.48
N ALA A 212 -5.62 0.04 23.27
CA ALA A 212 -6.36 1.28 23.19
C ALA A 212 -5.82 2.11 22.01
N GLY A 213 -6.51 3.17 21.65
CA GLY A 213 -6.02 4.08 20.62
C GLY A 213 -6.73 5.42 20.64
N MET A 214 -6.12 6.39 19.96
CA MET A 214 -6.62 7.75 19.84
C MET A 214 -6.54 8.21 18.38
N THR A 215 -7.54 8.98 17.95
CA THR A 215 -7.60 9.60 16.62
C THR A 215 -8.79 10.56 16.57
N GLY A 216 -8.73 11.59 15.70
CA GLY A 216 -9.85 12.48 15.44
C GLY A 216 -11.01 11.82 14.67
N THR A 217 -10.78 10.62 14.11
CA THR A 217 -11.64 10.02 13.08
C THR A 217 -12.03 8.55 13.30
N ALA A 218 -12.17 8.12 14.55
CA ALA A 218 -12.52 6.74 14.90
C ALA A 218 -13.99 6.36 14.66
N LYS A 219 -14.94 7.31 14.71
CA LYS A 219 -16.37 6.97 14.82
C LYS A 219 -16.93 6.33 13.54
N GLU A 220 -16.43 6.76 12.40
CA GLU A 220 -16.80 6.25 11.08
C GLU A 220 -16.33 4.80 10.87
N VAL A 221 -15.20 4.42 11.49
CA VAL A 221 -14.59 3.09 11.38
C VAL A 221 -14.88 2.19 12.58
N GLU A 222 -15.64 2.67 13.57
CA GLU A 222 -15.99 1.92 14.79
C GLU A 222 -16.56 0.52 14.51
N PRO A 223 -17.50 0.30 13.55
CA PRO A 223 -18.03 -1.03 13.31
C PRO A 223 -16.98 -2.03 12.80
N GLU A 224 -15.92 -1.54 12.16
CA GLU A 224 -14.81 -2.37 11.72
C GLU A 224 -13.81 -2.60 12.84
N ILE A 225 -13.43 -1.54 13.56
CA ILE A 225 -12.55 -1.64 14.73
C ILE A 225 -13.14 -2.60 15.77
N LYS A 226 -14.44 -2.49 16.09
CA LYS A 226 -15.13 -3.37 17.03
C LYS A 226 -15.12 -4.83 16.57
N ARG A 227 -15.27 -5.08 15.27
CA ARG A 227 -15.26 -6.44 14.74
C ARG A 227 -13.88 -7.10 14.77
N VAL A 228 -12.82 -6.32 14.58
CA VAL A 228 -11.45 -6.83 14.40
C VAL A 228 -10.67 -6.85 15.72
N TYR A 229 -10.80 -5.78 16.53
CA TYR A 229 -10.01 -5.55 17.73
C TYR A 229 -10.86 -5.49 19.02
N ASP A 230 -12.17 -5.66 18.91
CA ASP A 230 -13.14 -5.52 20.03
C ASP A 230 -13.17 -4.13 20.71
N LEU A 231 -12.66 -3.08 20.04
CA LEU A 231 -12.65 -1.72 20.59
C LEU A 231 -13.88 -0.91 20.17
N SER A 232 -14.38 -0.09 21.09
CA SER A 232 -15.46 0.88 20.84
C SER A 232 -14.90 2.31 20.77
N ALA A 233 -15.56 3.19 20.01
CA ALA A 233 -15.10 4.56 19.81
C ALA A 233 -15.94 5.55 20.63
N VAL A 234 -15.28 6.22 21.58
CA VAL A 234 -15.87 7.29 22.40
C VAL A 234 -15.47 8.65 21.83
N ARG A 235 -16.46 9.53 21.59
CA ARG A 235 -16.19 10.90 21.12
C ARG A 235 -15.93 11.80 22.33
N ILE A 236 -14.71 12.31 22.44
CA ILE A 236 -14.35 13.31 23.45
C ILE A 236 -14.76 14.72 22.93
N PRO A 237 -15.44 15.54 23.74
CA PRO A 237 -15.74 16.93 23.38
C PRO A 237 -14.48 17.74 23.10
N THR A 238 -14.56 18.71 22.20
CA THR A 238 -13.43 19.62 21.93
C THR A 238 -13.23 20.58 23.10
N HIS A 239 -11.98 20.94 23.39
CA HIS A 239 -11.65 21.89 24.45
C HIS A 239 -12.29 23.27 24.23
N LYS A 240 -12.32 23.74 22.98
CA LYS A 240 -12.99 24.97 22.56
C LYS A 240 -14.00 24.69 21.43
N PRO A 241 -15.04 25.51 21.28
CA PRO A 241 -15.97 25.41 20.15
C PRO A 241 -15.23 25.57 18.81
N ASN A 242 -15.64 24.79 17.82
CA ASN A 242 -15.05 24.85 16.49
C ASN A 242 -15.60 26.05 15.70
N GLN A 243 -14.74 26.94 15.22
CA GLN A 243 -15.10 28.11 14.41
C GLN A 243 -14.86 27.90 12.90
N ARG A 244 -14.65 26.66 12.46
CA ARG A 244 -14.37 26.34 11.06
C ARG A 244 -15.56 26.63 10.15
N LEU A 245 -15.31 27.39 9.09
CA LEU A 245 -16.30 27.67 8.05
C LEU A 245 -15.99 26.84 6.79
N ARG A 246 -16.90 25.95 6.40
CA ARG A 246 -16.80 25.21 5.14
C ARG A 246 -17.44 26.01 4.01
N LEU A 247 -16.61 26.52 3.10
CA LEU A 247 -17.03 27.24 1.91
C LEU A 247 -17.66 26.27 0.88
N ALA A 248 -18.38 26.84 -0.08
CA ALA A 248 -18.98 26.05 -1.15
C ALA A 248 -17.90 25.38 -2.02
N ASP A 249 -18.07 24.08 -2.26
CA ASP A 249 -17.21 23.30 -3.13
C ASP A 249 -17.29 23.83 -4.57
N GLN A 250 -16.18 23.85 -5.29
CA GLN A 250 -16.08 24.23 -6.70
C GLN A 250 -15.73 23.01 -7.54
N VAL A 251 -16.47 22.81 -8.62
CA VAL A 251 -16.35 21.65 -9.49
C VAL A 251 -16.00 22.11 -10.90
N PHE A 252 -14.93 21.55 -11.45
CA PHE A 252 -14.44 21.84 -12.79
C PHE A 252 -14.66 20.64 -13.71
N ALA A 253 -14.81 20.93 -15.01
CA ALA A 253 -14.90 19.90 -16.04
C ALA A 253 -13.50 19.42 -16.48
N SER A 254 -12.52 20.33 -16.49
CA SER A 254 -11.13 20.07 -16.86
C SER A 254 -10.20 20.10 -15.65
N THR A 255 -9.28 19.15 -15.61
CA THR A 255 -8.20 19.09 -14.62
C THR A 255 -7.27 20.30 -14.71
N GLN A 256 -7.03 20.84 -15.91
CA GLN A 256 -6.16 22.00 -16.11
C GLN A 256 -6.77 23.27 -15.52
N GLU A 257 -8.06 23.51 -15.79
CA GLU A 257 -8.82 24.64 -15.22
C GLU A 257 -8.84 24.57 -13.69
N ARG A 258 -9.06 23.37 -13.13
CA ARG A 258 -9.01 23.14 -11.69
C ARG A 258 -7.67 23.59 -11.09
N TRP A 259 -6.55 23.15 -11.67
CA TRP A 259 -5.22 23.46 -11.13
C TRP A 259 -4.89 24.96 -11.21
N GLN A 260 -5.28 25.62 -12.30
CA GLN A 260 -5.17 27.07 -12.42
C GLN A 260 -6.01 27.79 -11.36
N ALA A 261 -7.26 27.36 -11.15
CA ALA A 261 -8.15 27.93 -10.15
C ALA A 261 -7.64 27.73 -8.71
N ILE A 262 -7.05 26.57 -8.40
CA ILE A 262 -6.40 26.30 -7.11
C ILE A 262 -5.22 27.26 -6.89
N ALA A 263 -4.32 27.37 -7.88
CA ALA A 263 -3.13 28.22 -7.78
C ALA A 263 -3.52 29.69 -7.60
N LEU A 264 -4.50 30.17 -8.36
CA LEU A 264 -5.02 31.54 -8.26
C LEU A 264 -5.60 31.82 -6.87
N GLN A 265 -6.51 30.97 -6.37
CA GLN A 265 -7.13 31.16 -5.06
C GLN A 265 -6.13 31.06 -3.91
N ALA A 266 -5.17 30.13 -3.99
CA ALA A 266 -4.12 30.03 -2.99
C ALA A 266 -3.28 31.31 -2.94
N THR A 267 -2.96 31.88 -4.11
CA THR A 267 -2.20 33.13 -4.23
C THR A 267 -2.98 34.32 -3.69
N GLU A 268 -4.26 34.47 -4.04
CA GLU A 268 -5.12 35.55 -3.55
C GLU A 268 -5.26 35.53 -2.03
N LEU A 269 -5.46 34.35 -1.43
CA LEU A 269 -5.59 34.20 0.02
C LEU A 269 -4.26 34.43 0.75
N ALA A 270 -3.15 33.99 0.16
CA ALA A 270 -1.82 34.28 0.68
C ALA A 270 -1.51 35.79 0.63
N ALA A 271 -1.89 36.47 -0.46
CA ALA A 271 -1.75 37.92 -0.60
C ALA A 271 -2.59 38.72 0.43
N GLN A 272 -3.73 38.17 0.86
CA GLN A 272 -4.53 38.71 1.98
C GLN A 272 -3.88 38.48 3.35
N GLY A 273 -2.69 37.88 3.41
CA GLY A 273 -1.96 37.61 4.65
C GLY A 273 -2.49 36.42 5.44
N ARG A 274 -3.22 35.51 4.80
CA ARG A 274 -3.64 34.22 5.38
C ARG A 274 -2.59 33.14 5.09
N SER A 275 -2.64 32.04 5.82
CA SER A 275 -1.91 30.83 5.44
C SER A 275 -2.82 29.87 4.67
N VAL A 276 -2.25 29.15 3.71
CA VAL A 276 -2.97 28.21 2.85
C VAL A 276 -2.31 26.84 2.89
N LEU A 277 -3.11 25.81 3.18
CA LEU A 277 -2.71 24.41 3.06
C LEU A 277 -3.49 23.77 1.91
N VAL A 278 -2.79 23.20 0.95
CA VAL A 278 -3.38 22.49 -0.18
C VAL A 278 -3.08 21.00 -0.05
N GLY A 279 -4.12 20.18 0.10
CA GLY A 279 -3.97 18.72 0.17
C GLY A 279 -4.21 18.07 -1.19
N THR A 280 -3.18 17.43 -1.74
CA THR A 280 -3.25 16.59 -2.94
C THR A 280 -3.20 15.11 -2.54
N ARG A 281 -3.54 14.15 -3.41
CA ARG A 281 -3.40 12.71 -3.08
C ARG A 281 -2.22 12.01 -3.76
N SER A 282 -1.59 12.61 -4.77
CA SER A 282 -0.34 12.09 -5.36
C SER A 282 0.81 13.10 -5.33
N VAL A 283 2.03 12.57 -5.36
CA VAL A 283 3.27 13.36 -5.50
C VAL A 283 3.26 14.14 -6.82
N GLU A 284 2.90 13.48 -7.92
CA GLU A 284 2.76 14.11 -9.23
C GLU A 284 1.80 15.33 -9.21
N ALA A 285 0.66 15.22 -8.51
CA ALA A 285 -0.29 16.31 -8.36
C ALA A 285 0.30 17.48 -7.56
N SER A 286 1.07 17.19 -6.50
CA SER A 286 1.74 18.24 -5.71
C SER A 286 2.86 18.94 -6.49
N GLU A 287 3.65 18.20 -7.27
CA GLU A 287 4.72 18.75 -8.12
C GLU A 287 4.15 19.57 -9.27
N THR A 288 3.00 19.15 -9.82
CA THR A 288 2.27 19.92 -10.85
C THR A 288 1.80 21.25 -10.28
N LEU A 289 1.20 21.26 -9.09
CA LEU A 289 0.80 22.50 -8.42
C LEU A 289 2.01 23.36 -8.04
N GLY A 290 3.11 22.75 -7.56
CA GLY A 290 4.34 23.46 -7.25
C GLY A 290 4.92 24.18 -8.45
N ARG A 291 4.99 23.52 -9.62
CA ARG A 291 5.41 24.15 -10.88
C ARG A 291 4.52 25.33 -11.28
N LEU A 292 3.20 25.21 -11.08
CA LEU A 292 2.28 26.32 -11.34
C LEU A 292 2.52 27.49 -10.39
N LEU A 293 2.62 27.26 -9.08
CA LEU A 293 2.91 28.30 -8.10
C LEU A 293 4.27 28.97 -8.33
N GLN A 294 5.27 28.21 -8.79
CA GLN A 294 6.56 28.74 -9.22
C GLN A 294 6.42 29.66 -10.44
N ALA A 295 5.59 29.30 -11.43
CA ALA A 295 5.31 30.14 -12.58
C ALA A 295 4.60 31.45 -12.18
N PHE A 296 3.79 31.45 -11.12
CA PHE A 296 3.22 32.65 -10.53
C PHE A 296 4.21 33.44 -9.64
N SER A 297 5.46 32.99 -9.52
CA SER A 297 6.49 33.60 -8.63
C SER A 297 6.06 33.69 -7.16
N VAL A 298 5.27 32.70 -6.69
CA VAL A 298 4.76 32.67 -5.32
C VAL A 298 5.60 31.72 -4.46
N PRO A 299 6.13 32.18 -3.32
CA PRO A 299 6.86 31.30 -2.40
C PRO A 299 5.90 30.23 -1.86
N HIS A 300 6.30 28.98 -1.98
CA HIS A 300 5.51 27.84 -1.52
C HIS A 300 6.42 26.71 -1.06
N THR A 301 5.87 25.81 -0.25
CA THR A 301 6.57 24.62 0.24
C THR A 301 5.80 23.37 -0.16
N VAL A 302 6.48 22.36 -0.71
CA VAL A 302 5.88 21.06 -1.07
C VAL A 302 6.35 19.97 -0.12
N LEU A 303 5.42 19.21 0.45
CA LEU A 303 5.67 18.13 1.40
C LEU A 303 5.22 16.81 0.80
N ASN A 304 6.16 15.88 0.63
CA ASN A 304 5.98 14.63 -0.12
C ASN A 304 6.00 13.35 0.73
N ALA A 305 5.95 13.47 2.07
CA ALA A 305 6.03 12.34 3.02
C ALA A 305 7.30 11.48 2.84
N LYS A 306 8.43 12.10 2.47
CA LYS A 306 9.73 11.43 2.29
C LYS A 306 10.71 11.72 3.43
N GLN A 307 10.55 12.84 4.16
CA GLN A 307 11.54 13.31 5.14
C GLN A 307 10.88 13.88 6.42
N ASP A 308 10.65 13.04 7.43
CA ASP A 308 9.82 13.40 8.60
C ASP A 308 10.30 14.64 9.40
N LYS A 309 11.62 14.86 9.54
CA LYS A 309 12.15 15.94 10.37
C LYS A 309 12.07 17.32 9.69
N ALA A 310 12.57 17.42 8.46
CA ALA A 310 12.50 18.65 7.67
C ALA A 310 11.05 19.02 7.33
N GLU A 311 10.19 18.02 7.10
CA GLU A 311 8.75 18.25 6.90
C GLU A 311 8.09 18.80 8.17
N SER A 312 8.46 18.33 9.36
CA SER A 312 7.91 18.85 10.61
C SER A 312 8.24 20.34 10.80
N GLU A 313 9.50 20.74 10.56
CA GLU A 313 9.93 22.14 10.61
C GLU A 313 9.17 23.00 9.57
N ALA A 314 8.97 22.48 8.36
CA ALA A 314 8.20 23.16 7.31
C ALA A 314 6.71 23.31 7.67
N VAL A 315 6.11 22.33 8.35
CA VAL A 315 4.71 22.37 8.79
C VAL A 315 4.50 23.38 9.93
N GLU A 316 5.48 23.53 10.83
CA GLU A 316 5.43 24.57 11.85
C GLU A 316 5.45 25.97 11.22
N MET A 317 6.20 26.14 10.14
CA MET A 317 6.24 27.39 9.37
C MET A 317 4.98 27.64 8.52
N ALA A 318 4.17 26.62 8.26
CA ALA A 318 2.94 26.73 7.47
C ALA A 318 1.89 27.68 8.09
N GLY A 319 1.99 28.00 9.38
CA GLY A 319 1.10 28.92 10.09
C GLY A 319 1.47 30.41 9.97
N GLN A 320 2.50 30.75 9.20
CA GLN A 320 2.96 32.12 9.02
C GLN A 320 2.16 32.87 7.93
N PRO A 321 2.08 34.21 7.99
CA PRO A 321 1.32 35.01 7.03
C PRO A 321 1.85 34.85 5.60
N GLY A 322 0.94 34.62 4.65
CA GLY A 322 1.28 34.50 3.23
C GLY A 322 1.95 33.18 2.83
N GLN A 323 2.05 32.21 3.74
CA GLN A 323 2.62 30.90 3.42
C GLN A 323 1.63 30.01 2.69
N ILE A 324 2.12 29.36 1.63
CA ILE A 324 1.40 28.32 0.89
C ILE A 324 2.16 27.00 1.09
N THR A 325 1.47 26.01 1.65
CA THR A 325 2.01 24.67 1.84
C THR A 325 1.18 23.68 1.05
N VAL A 326 1.83 22.91 0.17
CA VAL A 326 1.22 21.81 -0.59
C VAL A 326 1.64 20.51 0.08
N ALA A 327 0.68 19.70 0.52
CA ALA A 327 0.92 18.44 1.20
C ALA A 327 0.33 17.27 0.42
N THR A 328 1.15 16.28 0.09
CA THR A 328 0.67 15.02 -0.49
C THR A 328 0.06 14.13 0.58
N ASN A 329 -1.16 13.66 0.36
CA ASN A 329 -1.97 12.89 1.29
C ASN A 329 -2.00 13.54 2.68
N MET A 330 -1.30 12.90 3.63
CA MET A 330 -1.18 13.35 5.01
C MET A 330 0.27 13.71 5.36
N ALA A 331 1.05 14.23 4.41
CA ALA A 331 2.39 14.75 4.72
C ALA A 331 2.33 15.75 5.88
N GLY A 332 3.31 15.68 6.78
CA GLY A 332 3.31 16.47 8.01
C GLY A 332 2.26 16.08 9.06
N ARG A 333 1.73 14.84 9.04
CA ARG A 333 0.79 14.34 10.05
C ARG A 333 1.44 14.27 11.44
N GLY A 334 0.64 14.48 12.48
CA GLY A 334 1.12 14.55 13.87
C GLY A 334 1.64 15.94 14.25
N THR A 335 2.09 16.74 13.28
CA THR A 335 2.59 18.11 13.54
C THR A 335 1.44 19.13 13.51
N ASP A 336 1.40 19.99 14.53
CA ASP A 336 0.40 21.04 14.67
C ASP A 336 0.80 22.31 13.90
N ILE A 337 -0.14 22.87 13.13
CA ILE A 337 0.07 24.13 12.39
C ILE A 337 -0.36 25.28 13.31
N LYS A 338 0.59 25.83 14.06
CA LYS A 338 0.34 26.95 14.96
C LYS A 338 0.21 28.25 14.17
N LEU A 339 -0.92 28.93 14.30
CA LEU A 339 -1.18 30.17 13.58
C LEU A 339 -0.57 31.37 14.31
N SER A 340 0.10 32.24 13.54
CA SER A 340 0.48 33.57 14.03
C SER A 340 -0.75 34.45 14.28
N GLU A 341 -0.65 35.41 15.20
CA GLU A 341 -1.77 36.31 15.52
C GLU A 341 -2.27 37.10 14.29
N LYS A 342 -1.35 37.48 13.39
CA LYS A 342 -1.70 38.12 12.11
C LYS A 342 -2.55 37.21 11.22
N VAL A 343 -2.22 35.92 11.14
CA VAL A 343 -3.02 34.95 10.37
C VAL A 343 -4.39 34.75 11.01
N LYS A 344 -4.49 34.66 12.34
CA LYS A 344 -5.78 34.57 13.03
C LYS A 344 -6.67 35.77 12.74
N ALA A 345 -6.13 36.99 12.82
CA ALA A 345 -6.86 38.22 12.50
C ALA A 345 -7.38 38.25 11.05
N ASN A 346 -6.61 37.68 10.10
CA ASN A 346 -6.97 37.62 8.69
C ASN A 346 -7.91 36.45 8.32
N GLY A 347 -8.49 35.75 9.31
CA GLY A 347 -9.44 34.64 9.09
C GLY A 347 -8.82 33.23 9.16
N GLY A 348 -7.57 33.12 9.62
CA GLY A 348 -6.90 31.87 9.93
C GLY A 348 -6.51 31.02 8.72
N LEU A 349 -6.14 29.77 8.99
CA LEU A 349 -5.70 28.80 7.98
C LEU A 349 -6.84 28.50 6.99
N HIS A 350 -6.53 28.61 5.71
CA HIS A 350 -7.38 28.11 4.64
C HIS A 350 -6.92 26.73 4.18
N VAL A 351 -7.81 25.74 4.14
CA VAL A 351 -7.50 24.39 3.65
C VAL A 351 -8.24 24.12 2.35
N ILE A 352 -7.48 23.78 1.31
CA ILE A 352 -7.99 23.40 -0.01
C ILE A 352 -7.83 21.90 -0.19
N LEU A 353 -8.93 21.20 -0.45
CA LEU A 353 -8.94 19.81 -0.91
C LEU A 353 -8.99 19.80 -2.45
N THR A 354 -8.00 19.20 -3.10
CA THR A 354 -7.90 19.21 -4.58
C THR A 354 -8.64 18.05 -5.25
N GLU A 355 -8.87 16.98 -4.51
CA GLU A 355 -9.63 15.80 -4.95
C GLU A 355 -10.20 15.07 -3.73
N PHE A 356 -11.37 14.44 -3.86
CA PHE A 356 -11.95 13.65 -2.76
C PHE A 356 -11.26 12.28 -2.67
N HIS A 357 -10.95 11.87 -1.44
CA HIS A 357 -10.37 10.56 -1.19
C HIS A 357 -11.45 9.46 -1.23
N GLU A 358 -11.01 8.21 -1.38
CA GLU A 358 -11.89 7.04 -1.28
C GLU A 358 -12.60 6.93 0.07
N SER A 359 -12.01 7.47 1.14
CA SER A 359 -12.63 7.52 2.45
C SER A 359 -12.86 8.95 2.89
N ALA A 360 -14.09 9.24 3.29
CA ALA A 360 -14.51 10.55 3.77
C ALA A 360 -13.74 10.99 5.03
N ARG A 361 -13.20 10.00 5.76
CA ARG A 361 -12.33 10.20 6.91
C ARG A 361 -11.07 10.99 6.59
N VAL A 362 -10.40 10.66 5.49
CA VAL A 362 -9.13 11.31 5.10
C VAL A 362 -9.39 12.77 4.74
N ASP A 363 -10.49 13.05 4.03
CA ASP A 363 -10.91 14.43 3.77
C ASP A 363 -11.20 15.19 5.07
N ARG A 364 -11.86 14.53 6.03
CA ARG A 364 -12.15 15.13 7.35
C ARG A 364 -10.87 15.41 8.15
N GLN A 365 -9.85 14.58 8.04
CA GLN A 365 -8.54 14.82 8.66
C GLN A 365 -7.86 16.05 8.07
N LEU A 366 -7.87 16.19 6.73
CA LEU A 366 -7.34 17.37 6.06
C LEU A 366 -8.08 18.65 6.49
N PHE A 367 -9.41 18.65 6.45
CA PHE A 367 -10.22 19.78 6.93
C PHE A 367 -10.03 20.03 8.44
N GLY A 368 -9.69 18.99 9.20
CA GLY A 368 -9.34 19.01 10.62
C GLY A 368 -8.04 19.75 10.95
N ARG A 369 -7.23 20.09 9.94
CA ARG A 369 -6.03 20.92 10.13
C ARG A 369 -6.36 22.40 10.33
N ALA A 370 -7.51 22.87 9.84
CA ALA A 370 -8.00 24.22 10.10
C ALA A 370 -8.77 24.31 11.43
N ALA A 371 -8.78 25.51 12.01
CA ALA A 371 -9.59 25.90 13.18
C ALA A 371 -9.32 25.05 14.44
N ARG A 372 -8.03 24.78 14.73
CA ARG A 372 -7.62 24.09 15.96
C ARG A 372 -7.76 25.02 17.17
N GLN A 373 -8.07 24.46 18.33
CA GLN A 373 -8.24 25.22 19.59
C GLN A 373 -9.17 26.44 19.47
N GLY A 374 -10.22 26.35 18.64
CA GLY A 374 -11.17 27.44 18.43
C GLY A 374 -10.65 28.60 17.58
N ASP A 375 -9.50 28.44 16.93
CA ASP A 375 -9.00 29.41 15.95
C ASP A 375 -9.98 29.56 14.78
N PRO A 376 -10.01 30.74 14.11
CA PRO A 376 -10.72 30.88 12.86
C PRO A 376 -10.05 30.02 11.78
N GLY A 377 -10.84 29.59 10.80
CA GLY A 377 -10.30 28.85 9.66
C GLY A 377 -11.39 28.52 8.66
N THR A 378 -11.02 28.44 7.39
CA THR A 378 -11.96 28.10 6.32
C THR A 378 -11.48 26.91 5.51
N THR A 379 -12.41 26.13 4.98
CA THR A 379 -12.09 24.96 4.15
C THR A 379 -12.90 24.96 2.87
N LYS A 380 -12.30 24.51 1.78
CA LYS A 380 -12.97 24.43 0.48
C LYS A 380 -12.48 23.22 -0.32
N ALA A 381 -13.37 22.55 -1.03
CA ALA A 381 -12.97 21.56 -2.03
C ALA A 381 -12.99 22.21 -3.41
N ILE A 382 -11.91 22.03 -4.18
CA ILE A 382 -11.79 22.46 -5.57
C ILE A 382 -11.40 21.22 -6.37
N VAL A 383 -12.35 20.65 -7.09
CA VAL A 383 -12.29 19.25 -7.58
C VAL A 383 -12.70 19.15 -9.04
N CYS A 384 -12.41 18.01 -9.67
CA CYS A 384 -12.75 17.74 -11.07
C CYS A 384 -13.65 16.50 -11.17
N LEU A 385 -14.65 16.52 -12.06
CA LEU A 385 -15.49 15.34 -12.29
C LEU A 385 -14.73 14.15 -12.89
N GLN A 386 -13.56 14.40 -13.47
CA GLN A 386 -12.68 13.39 -14.03
C GLN A 386 -11.77 12.72 -12.97
N ASP A 387 -11.86 13.15 -11.70
CA ASP A 387 -11.06 12.59 -10.60
C ASP A 387 -11.28 11.08 -10.46
N GLU A 388 -10.26 10.39 -9.95
CA GLU A 388 -10.19 8.93 -9.91
C GLU A 388 -11.37 8.30 -9.15
N LEU A 389 -11.80 8.93 -8.05
CA LEU A 389 -12.93 8.48 -7.24
C LEU A 389 -14.20 8.30 -8.08
N PHE A 390 -14.56 9.30 -8.88
CA PHE A 390 -15.77 9.25 -9.70
C PHE A 390 -15.63 8.27 -10.85
N ARG A 391 -14.45 8.22 -11.47
CA ARG A 391 -14.14 7.31 -12.59
C ARG A 391 -14.28 5.84 -12.17
N LEU A 392 -13.77 5.48 -11.00
CA LEU A 392 -13.78 4.10 -10.51
C LEU A 392 -15.12 3.69 -9.88
N HIS A 393 -15.77 4.61 -9.15
CA HIS A 393 -16.91 4.23 -8.30
C HIS A 393 -18.26 4.71 -8.84
N ALA A 394 -18.30 5.79 -9.62
CA ALA A 394 -19.54 6.37 -10.14
C ALA A 394 -19.47 6.82 -11.62
N PRO A 395 -18.92 6.01 -12.56
CA PRO A 395 -18.64 6.47 -13.93
C PRO A 395 -19.86 6.86 -14.76
N VAL A 396 -21.01 6.21 -14.53
CA VAL A 396 -22.26 6.52 -15.25
C VAL A 396 -22.89 7.79 -14.68
N LEU A 397 -22.99 7.88 -13.35
CA LEU A 397 -23.58 9.03 -12.67
C LEU A 397 -22.76 10.30 -12.89
N SER A 398 -21.42 10.21 -12.88
CA SER A 398 -20.57 11.38 -13.12
C SER A 398 -20.73 11.93 -14.54
N ARG A 399 -20.91 11.07 -15.54
CA ARG A 399 -21.20 11.50 -16.94
C ARG A 399 -22.59 12.12 -17.08
N LEU A 400 -23.62 11.47 -16.52
CA LEU A 400 -25.00 11.94 -16.62
C LEU A 400 -25.21 13.28 -15.92
N LEU A 401 -24.58 13.47 -14.76
CA LEU A 401 -24.76 14.65 -13.92
C LEU A 401 -23.71 15.74 -14.19
N ALA A 402 -22.85 15.57 -15.19
CA ALA A 402 -21.70 16.45 -15.39
C ALA A 402 -22.08 17.92 -15.53
N GLN A 403 -23.07 18.22 -16.38
CA GLN A 403 -23.56 19.58 -16.62
C GLN A 403 -24.18 20.20 -15.36
N TRP A 404 -24.81 19.40 -14.52
CA TRP A 404 -25.51 19.88 -13.32
C TRP A 404 -24.54 20.04 -12.15
N CYS A 405 -23.50 19.21 -12.06
CA CYS A 405 -22.47 19.29 -11.03
C CYS A 405 -21.52 20.48 -11.21
N VAL A 406 -21.25 20.88 -12.46
CA VAL A 406 -20.43 22.06 -12.78
C VAL A 406 -21.20 23.37 -12.54
N ASP A 407 -22.53 23.31 -12.50
CA ASP A 407 -23.35 24.47 -12.17
C ASP A 407 -23.13 24.90 -10.71
N SER A 408 -22.74 26.16 -10.52
CA SER A 408 -22.50 26.77 -9.21
C SER A 408 -23.79 27.05 -8.42
N ARG A 409 -24.98 26.78 -8.98
CA ARG A 409 -26.28 26.93 -8.33
C ARG A 409 -26.47 25.94 -7.15
N PRO A 410 -27.37 26.24 -6.18
CA PRO A 410 -27.62 25.38 -5.03
C PRO A 410 -28.00 23.93 -5.38
N LEU A 411 -28.77 23.73 -6.45
CA LEU A 411 -29.17 22.40 -6.92
C LEU A 411 -27.95 21.60 -7.39
N GLY A 412 -27.08 22.20 -8.19
CA GLY A 412 -25.84 21.57 -8.66
C GLY A 412 -24.93 21.14 -7.51
N ARG A 413 -24.79 22.01 -6.49
CA ARG A 413 -24.04 21.70 -5.26
C ARG A 413 -24.64 20.52 -4.48
N ALA A 414 -25.97 20.44 -4.38
CA ALA A 414 -26.64 19.34 -3.69
C ALA A 414 -26.45 18.01 -4.44
N VAL A 415 -26.61 18.02 -5.76
CA VAL A 415 -26.38 16.88 -6.64
C VAL A 415 -24.93 16.40 -6.54
N PHE A 416 -23.98 17.33 -6.57
CA PHE A 416 -22.56 17.01 -6.44
C PHE A 416 -22.22 16.38 -5.08
N ARG A 417 -22.73 16.92 -3.98
CA ARG A 417 -22.54 16.32 -2.65
C ARG A 417 -23.12 14.91 -2.55
N LEU A 418 -24.27 14.66 -3.18
CA LEU A 418 -24.85 13.32 -3.25
C LEU A 418 -23.95 12.38 -4.05
N LEU A 419 -23.43 12.82 -5.20
CA LEU A 419 -22.49 12.05 -6.02
C LEU A 419 -21.23 11.68 -5.23
N VAL A 420 -20.62 12.62 -4.52
CA VAL A 420 -19.46 12.39 -3.64
C VAL A 420 -19.79 11.33 -2.59
N THR A 421 -20.91 11.51 -1.87
CA THR A 421 -21.33 10.59 -0.80
C THR A 421 -21.52 9.17 -1.33
N LEU A 422 -22.17 9.01 -2.49
CA LEU A 422 -22.38 7.71 -3.12
C LEU A 422 -21.07 7.07 -3.59
N ALA A 423 -20.18 7.85 -4.21
CA ALA A 423 -18.89 7.37 -4.68
C ALA A 423 -18.01 6.90 -3.52
N GLN A 424 -17.91 7.70 -2.45
CA GLN A 424 -17.16 7.35 -1.23
C GLN A 424 -17.77 6.13 -0.54
N PHE A 425 -19.09 6.06 -0.39
CA PHE A 425 -19.74 4.90 0.20
C PHE A 425 -19.42 3.60 -0.55
N LYS A 426 -19.44 3.64 -1.89
CA LYS A 426 -19.10 2.48 -2.72
C LYS A 426 -17.60 2.12 -2.61
N ALA A 427 -16.72 3.12 -2.56
CA ALA A 427 -15.28 2.93 -2.38
C ALA A 427 -14.96 2.31 -1.01
N GLU A 428 -15.50 2.87 0.07
CA GLU A 428 -15.34 2.36 1.43
C GLU A 428 -15.88 0.93 1.58
N ARG A 429 -17.04 0.62 0.98
CA ARG A 429 -17.60 -0.73 0.98
C ARG A 429 -16.67 -1.72 0.28
N ARG A 430 -16.12 -1.37 -0.88
CA ARG A 430 -15.15 -2.20 -1.62
C ARG A 430 -13.88 -2.42 -0.79
N ASN A 431 -13.32 -1.35 -0.23
CA ASN A 431 -12.12 -1.41 0.61
C ASN A 431 -12.33 -2.28 1.85
N ARG A 432 -13.50 -2.18 2.49
CA ARG A 432 -13.88 -3.03 3.62
C ARG A 432 -13.95 -4.50 3.22
N GLN A 433 -14.51 -4.82 2.05
CA GLN A 433 -14.56 -6.20 1.55
C GLN A 433 -13.16 -6.77 1.31
N ILE A 434 -12.26 -5.98 0.71
CA ILE A 434 -10.86 -6.38 0.49
C ILE A 434 -10.18 -6.68 1.83
N ARG A 435 -10.32 -5.80 2.83
CA ARG A 435 -9.74 -6.02 4.16
C ARG A 435 -10.29 -7.27 4.85
N LEU A 436 -11.61 -7.50 4.79
CA LEU A 436 -12.22 -8.70 5.33
C LEU A 436 -11.73 -9.98 4.63
N ALA A 437 -11.53 -9.93 3.31
CA ALA A 437 -10.97 -11.04 2.55
C ALA A 437 -9.51 -11.32 2.95
N THR A 438 -8.69 -10.29 3.17
CA THR A 438 -7.32 -10.44 3.69
C THR A 438 -7.31 -11.10 5.06
N ILE A 439 -8.18 -10.66 5.99
CA ILE A 439 -8.30 -11.28 7.33
C ILE A 439 -8.73 -12.75 7.21
N LYS A 440 -9.70 -13.06 6.33
CA LYS A 440 -10.16 -14.43 6.11
C LYS A 440 -9.04 -15.32 5.57
N ARG A 441 -8.26 -14.81 4.61
CA ARG A 441 -7.11 -15.51 4.02
C ARG A 441 -6.01 -15.75 5.04
N ASP A 442 -5.69 -14.75 5.88
CA ASP A 442 -4.72 -14.89 6.97
C ASP A 442 -5.17 -15.96 7.98
N ARG A 443 -6.45 -16.00 8.35
CA ARG A 443 -7.01 -17.06 9.21
C ARG A 443 -6.91 -18.44 8.56
N GLN A 444 -7.25 -18.58 7.28
CA GLN A 444 -7.13 -19.85 6.56
C GLN A 444 -5.68 -20.34 6.49
N TRP A 445 -4.75 -19.43 6.21
CA TRP A 445 -3.31 -19.69 6.22
C TRP A 445 -2.83 -20.16 7.60
N GLN A 446 -3.35 -19.56 8.67
CA GLN A 446 -3.06 -20.04 10.02
C GLN A 446 -3.64 -21.42 10.29
N THR A 447 -4.86 -21.72 9.85
CA THR A 447 -5.44 -23.05 10.01
C THR A 447 -4.61 -24.09 9.25
N SER A 448 -4.15 -23.78 8.03
CA SER A 448 -3.31 -24.70 7.25
C SER A 448 -1.93 -24.93 7.86
N LEU A 449 -1.30 -23.89 8.44
CA LEU A 449 -0.07 -24.04 9.23
C LEU A 449 -0.31 -24.74 10.58
N GLY A 450 -1.48 -24.50 11.17
CA GLY A 450 -1.92 -25.02 12.47
C GLY A 450 -2.30 -26.51 12.45
N PHE A 451 -2.35 -27.16 11.29
CA PHE A 451 -2.49 -28.61 11.18
C PHE A 451 -1.28 -29.39 11.72
N ILE A 452 -0.21 -28.71 12.16
CA ILE A 452 0.88 -29.31 12.96
C ILE A 452 0.65 -29.13 14.49
N GLY A 453 -0.38 -28.42 14.93
CA GLY A 453 -0.71 -28.37 16.36
C GLY A 453 -1.82 -27.40 16.75
N SER A 454 -3.07 -27.85 16.69
CA SER A 454 -4.02 -27.60 17.78
C SER A 454 -5.18 -28.59 17.71
N HIS A 455 -5.07 -29.68 18.47
CA HIS A 455 -6.26 -30.26 19.07
C HIS A 455 -6.75 -29.31 20.17
N LYS A 456 -8.01 -28.90 20.01
CA LYS A 456 -8.98 -28.43 21.02
C LYS A 456 -8.43 -27.96 22.38
N LYS A 457 -8.79 -26.72 22.74
CA LYS A 457 -9.86 -26.50 23.72
C LYS A 457 -10.57 -25.18 23.43
#